data_AF-A0A9E3ITK4-F1
#
_entry.id   AF-A0A9E3ITK4-F1
#
_cell.length_a   1.000
_cell.length_b   1.000
_cell.length_c   1.000
_cell.angle_alpha   90.00
_cell.angle_beta   90.00
_cell.angle_gamma   90.00
#
_symmetry.space_group_name_H-M   'P 1'
#
loop_
_entity.id
_entity.type
_entity.pdbx_description
1 polymer ?
#
loop_
_entity_poly.entity_id
_entity_poly.type
_entity_poly.pdbx_seq_one_letter_code
_entity_poly.pdbx_strand_id
1 'polypeptide(L)'
;MTVCVTAVWRGRDEERLATAAILADWALAIFVYRASQETQWGILMIDCAQCAVFLWIALRSPRYWPLPLAAFGLLELLTHLAHAADTTVSGWAYITAEMIWSYLLLFTVGYASWTAPRYAESTVEPTALPPGAIRR
;
A
#
# COMPACT_ATOMS: atom_id res chain seq x y z
N MET A 1 11.34 4.00 -5.32
CA MET A 1 12.50 3.09 -5.43
C MET A 1 13.31 2.95 -4.14
N THR A 2 13.71 4.04 -3.48
CA THR A 2 14.36 3.98 -2.14
C THR A 2 13.50 3.27 -1.08
N VAL A 3 12.19 3.54 -1.10
CA VAL A 3 11.20 2.87 -0.24
C VAL A 3 11.20 1.35 -0.43
N CYS A 4 11.26 0.88 -1.67
CA CYS A 4 11.27 -0.55 -1.98
C CYS A 4 12.52 -1.24 -1.43
N VAL A 5 13.68 -0.59 -1.53
CA VAL A 5 14.92 -1.08 -0.92
C VAL A 5 14.80 -1.15 0.60
N THR A 6 14.23 -0.12 1.24
CA THR A 6 13.99 -0.15 2.68
C THR A 6 12.99 -1.22 3.12
N ALA A 7 11.95 -1.49 2.33
CA ALA A 7 10.98 -2.54 2.62
C ALA A 7 11.58 -3.94 2.47
N VAL A 8 12.45 -4.17 1.48
CA VAL A 8 13.16 -5.44 1.33
C VAL A 8 14.13 -5.65 2.50
N TRP A 9 14.87 -4.61 2.89
CA TRP A 9 15.88 -4.69 3.96
C TRP A 9 15.32 -4.67 5.39
N ARG A 10 14.20 -3.99 5.64
CA ARG A 10 13.65 -3.78 7.00
C ARG A 10 12.19 -4.19 7.17
N GLY A 11 11.45 -4.38 6.09
CA GLY A 11 10.05 -4.81 6.13
C GLY A 11 9.93 -6.29 6.47
N ARG A 12 8.84 -6.65 7.15
CA ARG A 12 8.40 -8.03 7.39
C ARG A 12 7.50 -8.45 6.22
N ASP A 13 6.85 -9.60 6.35
CA ASP A 13 6.09 -10.21 5.25
C ASP A 13 4.96 -9.30 4.73
N GLU A 14 4.27 -8.56 5.60
CA GLU A 14 3.19 -7.64 5.21
C GLU A 14 3.70 -6.41 4.45
N GLU A 15 4.79 -5.77 4.90
CA GLU A 15 5.36 -4.59 4.21
C GLU A 15 5.97 -4.98 2.87
N ARG A 16 6.56 -6.19 2.78
CA ARG A 16 7.07 -6.75 1.52
C ARG A 16 5.94 -7.04 0.55
N LEU A 17 4.84 -7.63 1.01
CA LEU A 17 3.66 -7.89 0.19
C LEU A 17 3.03 -6.58 -0.32
N ALA A 18 2.86 -5.58 0.54
CA ALA A 18 2.34 -4.27 0.16
C ALA A 18 3.25 -3.59 -0.89
N THR A 19 4.56 -3.62 -0.69
CA THR A 19 5.54 -3.08 -1.65
C THR A 19 5.50 -3.83 -2.98
N ALA A 20 5.38 -5.16 -2.93
CA ALA A 20 5.29 -5.98 -4.13
C ALA A 20 4.01 -5.70 -4.92
N ALA A 21 2.87 -5.50 -4.24
CA ALA A 21 1.63 -5.11 -4.87
C ALA A 21 1.76 -3.77 -5.61
N ILE A 22 2.30 -2.72 -4.95
CA ILE A 22 2.54 -1.40 -5.58
C ILE A 22 3.43 -1.51 -6.81
N LEU A 23 4.50 -2.31 -6.75
CA LEU A 23 5.41 -2.49 -7.88
C LEU A 23 4.78 -3.29 -9.02
N ALA A 24 4.00 -4.32 -8.69
CA ALA A 24 3.30 -5.14 -9.66
C ALA A 24 2.23 -4.34 -10.39
N ASP A 25 1.44 -3.56 -9.65
CA ASP A 25 0.43 -2.65 -10.18
C ASP A 25 1.03 -1.68 -11.21
N TRP A 26 2.08 -0.95 -10.83
CA TRP A 26 2.78 -0.03 -11.73
C TRP A 26 3.31 -0.72 -12.99
N ALA A 27 3.89 -1.92 -12.85
CA ALA A 27 4.41 -2.68 -13.98
C ALA A 27 3.30 -3.19 -14.92
N LEU A 28 2.19 -3.67 -14.36
CA LEU A 28 1.03 -4.12 -15.11
C LEU A 28 0.35 -2.95 -15.83
N ALA A 29 0.24 -1.79 -15.18
CA ALA A 29 -0.32 -0.58 -15.80
C ALA A 29 0.46 -0.18 -17.06
N ILE A 30 1.81 -0.19 -17.03
CA ILE A 30 2.65 0.07 -18.21
C ILE A 30 2.37 -0.94 -19.32
N PHE A 31 2.24 -2.22 -18.97
CA PHE A 31 1.98 -3.29 -19.93
C PHE A 31 0.60 -3.13 -20.59
N VAL A 32 -0.45 -2.90 -19.80
CA VAL A 32 -1.82 -2.72 -20.28
C VAL A 32 -1.93 -1.47 -21.16
N TYR A 33 -1.30 -0.36 -20.76
CA TYR A 33 -1.28 0.87 -21.55
C TYR A 33 -0.67 0.68 -22.94
N ARG A 34 0.32 -0.21 -23.08
CA ARG A 34 0.95 -0.52 -24.37
C ARG A 34 0.15 -1.49 -25.23
N ALA A 35 -0.72 -2.29 -24.63
CA ALA A 35 -1.36 -3.43 -25.28
C ALA A 35 -2.75 -3.14 -25.88
N SER A 36 -3.47 -2.12 -25.41
CA SER A 36 -4.86 -1.89 -25.80
C SER A 36 -5.22 -0.40 -25.91
N GLN A 37 -6.29 -0.10 -26.67
CA GLN A 37 -6.98 1.19 -26.68
C GLN A 37 -8.10 1.25 -25.61
N GLU A 38 -8.61 0.09 -25.18
CA GLU A 38 -9.60 -0.10 -24.10
C GLU A 38 -8.90 -0.14 -22.72
N THR A 39 -7.98 0.81 -22.50
CA THR A 39 -7.02 0.80 -21.39
C THR A 39 -7.68 0.99 -20.02
N GLN A 40 -8.85 1.63 -19.98
CA GLN A 40 -9.52 2.05 -18.75
C GLN A 40 -9.96 0.86 -17.88
N TRP A 41 -10.56 -0.18 -18.48
CA TRP A 41 -11.03 -1.36 -17.74
C TRP A 41 -9.90 -2.26 -17.26
N GLY A 42 -8.81 -2.33 -18.04
CA GLY A 42 -7.63 -3.11 -17.66
C GLY A 42 -6.95 -2.54 -16.42
N ILE A 43 -6.76 -1.22 -16.37
CA ILE A 43 -6.19 -0.52 -15.22
C ILE A 43 -7.10 -0.69 -14.00
N LEU A 44 -8.41 -0.45 -14.14
CA LEU A 44 -9.37 -0.59 -13.04
C LEU A 44 -9.33 -1.99 -12.37
N MET A 45 -9.15 -3.06 -13.15
CA MET A 45 -9.04 -4.41 -12.61
C MET A 45 -7.74 -4.64 -11.83
N ILE A 46 -6.64 -4.00 -12.24
CA ILE A 46 -5.36 -4.04 -11.53
C ILE A 46 -5.51 -3.30 -10.20
N ASP A 47 -6.10 -2.10 -10.20
CA ASP A 47 -6.32 -1.31 -8.99
C ASP A 47 -7.27 -2.03 -8.01
N CYS A 48 -8.29 -2.72 -8.53
CA CYS A 48 -9.18 -3.56 -7.73
C CYS A 48 -8.39 -4.65 -7.00
N ALA A 49 -7.47 -5.33 -7.70
CA ALA A 49 -6.63 -6.37 -7.12
C ALA A 49 -5.67 -5.80 -6.08
N GLN A 50 -5.03 -4.65 -6.37
CA GLN A 50 -4.18 -3.91 -5.44
C GLN A 50 -4.96 -3.53 -4.17
N CYS A 51 -6.14 -2.92 -4.32
CA CYS A 51 -6.99 -2.52 -3.20
C CYS A 51 -7.43 -3.73 -2.36
N ALA A 52 -7.74 -4.87 -2.99
CA ALA A 52 -8.08 -6.09 -2.27
C ALA A 52 -6.91 -6.60 -1.41
N VAL A 53 -5.68 -6.54 -1.92
CA VAL A 53 -4.48 -6.89 -1.15
C VAL A 53 -4.31 -5.94 0.03
N PHE A 54 -4.45 -4.63 -0.16
CA PHE A 54 -4.31 -3.67 0.95
C PHE A 54 -5.38 -3.84 2.02
N LEU A 55 -6.64 -4.06 1.62
CA LEU A 55 -7.72 -4.37 2.56
C LEU A 55 -7.45 -5.66 3.34
N TRP A 56 -6.96 -6.70 2.66
CA TRP A 56 -6.58 -7.95 3.30
C TRP A 56 -5.49 -7.76 4.35
N ILE A 57 -4.46 -6.95 4.05
CA ILE A 57 -3.41 -6.60 5.02
C ILE A 57 -4.01 -5.79 6.18
N ALA A 58 -4.85 -4.79 5.90
CA ALA A 58 -5.46 -3.92 6.91
C ALA A 58 -6.35 -4.68 7.90
N LEU A 59 -7.04 -5.73 7.44
CA LEU A 59 -7.92 -6.55 8.30
C LEU A 59 -7.16 -7.57 9.17
N ARG A 60 -5.90 -7.87 8.85
CA ARG A 60 -5.10 -8.89 9.54
C ARG A 60 -3.97 -8.33 10.38
N SER A 61 -3.44 -7.18 9.96
CA SER A 61 -2.33 -6.56 10.66
C SER A 61 -2.80 -6.02 12.01
N PRO A 62 -2.09 -6.32 13.12
CA PRO A 62 -2.32 -5.66 14.40
C PRO A 62 -1.81 -4.22 14.41
N ARG A 63 -1.16 -3.76 13.33
CA ARG A 63 -0.57 -2.42 13.21
C ARG A 63 -1.56 -1.48 12.51
N TYR A 64 -1.54 -0.20 12.88
CA TYR A 64 -2.42 0.81 12.27
C TYR A 64 -2.00 1.26 10.86
N TRP A 65 -0.76 0.99 10.42
CA TRP A 65 -0.23 1.50 9.15
C TRP A 65 -0.94 1.00 7.88
N PRO A 66 -1.53 -0.22 7.79
CA PRO A 66 -2.18 -0.64 6.55
C PRO A 66 -3.60 -0.08 6.39
N LEU A 67 -4.22 0.50 7.44
CA LEU A 67 -5.49 1.22 7.30
C LEU A 67 -5.40 2.42 6.35
N PRO A 68 -4.47 3.39 6.54
CA PRO A 68 -4.30 4.47 5.57
C PRO A 68 -3.85 3.95 4.20
N LEU A 69 -3.07 2.86 4.14
CA LEU A 69 -2.70 2.22 2.87
C LEU A 69 -3.94 1.79 2.07
N ALA A 70 -4.84 1.05 2.70
CA ALA A 70 -6.07 0.59 2.07
C ALA A 70 -7.00 1.76 1.70
N ALA A 71 -7.05 2.80 2.53
CA ALA A 71 -7.83 4.01 2.23
C ALA A 71 -7.30 4.73 0.98
N PHE A 72 -5.98 4.90 0.85
CA PHE A 72 -5.39 5.55 -0.34
C PHE A 72 -5.55 4.70 -1.59
N GLY A 73 -5.37 3.37 -1.50
CA GLY A 73 -5.62 2.48 -2.64
C GLY A 73 -7.10 2.46 -3.08
N LEU A 74 -8.04 2.62 -2.13
CA LEU A 74 -9.45 2.78 -2.47
C LEU A 74 -9.73 4.12 -3.16
N LEU A 75 -9.08 5.21 -2.73
CA LEU A 75 -9.22 6.53 -3.37
C LEU A 75 -8.65 6.54 -4.80
N GLU A 76 -7.55 5.83 -5.05
CA GLU A 76 -6.99 5.57 -6.37
C GLU A 76 -8.02 4.83 -7.26
N LEU A 77 -8.52 3.68 -6.78
CA LEU A 77 -9.55 2.91 -7.47
C LEU A 77 -10.82 3.73 -7.79
N LEU A 78 -11.30 4.54 -6.83
CA LEU A 78 -12.47 5.39 -7.03
C LEU A 78 -12.21 6.53 -8.01
N THR A 79 -10.97 7.03 -8.09
CA THR A 79 -10.56 8.07 -9.04
C THR A 79 -10.57 7.52 -10.47
N HIS A 80 -10.04 6.30 -10.67
CA HIS A 80 -10.17 5.57 -11.93
C HIS A 80 -11.63 5.31 -12.31
N LEU A 81 -12.44 4.84 -11.36
CA LEU A 81 -13.85 4.58 -11.60
C LEU A 81 -14.63 5.84 -11.99
N ALA A 82 -14.37 6.97 -11.31
CA ALA A 82 -15.00 8.25 -11.61
C ALA A 82 -14.63 8.73 -13.02
N HIS A 83 -13.36 8.63 -13.42
CA HIS A 83 -12.92 9.04 -14.75
C HIS A 83 -13.43 8.11 -15.86
N ALA A 84 -13.58 6.81 -15.58
CA ALA A 84 -14.16 5.84 -16.50
C ALA A 84 -15.68 6.05 -16.67
N ALA A 85 -16.39 6.43 -15.60
CA ALA A 85 -17.82 6.71 -15.64
C ALA A 85 -18.14 8.06 -16.30
N ASP A 86 -17.26 9.05 -16.13
CA ASP A 86 -17.41 10.38 -16.70
C ASP A 86 -16.08 10.93 -17.24
N THR A 87 -15.91 10.84 -18.56
CA THR A 87 -14.72 11.35 -19.25
C THR A 87 -14.69 12.88 -19.35
N THR A 88 -15.73 13.59 -18.89
CA THR A 88 -15.73 15.06 -18.82
C THR A 88 -14.98 15.59 -17.60
N VAL A 89 -14.67 14.71 -16.62
CA VAL A 89 -13.77 15.03 -15.52
C VAL A 89 -12.43 15.48 -16.08
N SER A 90 -11.94 16.63 -15.60
CA SER A 90 -10.67 17.21 -16.03
C SER A 90 -9.54 16.20 -15.89
N GLY A 91 -8.86 15.90 -17.00
CA GLY A 91 -7.70 15.01 -17.01
C GLY A 91 -6.58 15.48 -16.07
N TRP A 92 -6.46 16.79 -15.85
CA TRP A 92 -5.53 17.35 -14.86
C TRP A 92 -5.92 17.03 -13.43
N ALA A 93 -7.21 17.07 -13.10
CA ALA A 93 -7.70 16.71 -11.77
C ALA A 93 -7.46 15.22 -11.50
N TYR A 94 -7.75 14.38 -12.51
CA TYR A 94 -7.47 12.95 -12.48
C TYR A 94 -5.97 12.66 -12.24
N ILE A 95 -5.08 13.15 -13.09
CA ILE A 95 -3.62 12.88 -12.97
C ILE A 95 -3.08 13.41 -11.63
N THR A 96 -3.56 14.57 -11.16
CA THR A 96 -3.10 15.15 -9.90
C THR A 96 -3.55 14.29 -8.70
N ALA A 97 -4.79 13.83 -8.70
CA ALA A 97 -5.31 12.93 -7.66
C ALA A 97 -4.51 11.62 -7.63
N GLU A 98 -4.31 10.99 -8.78
CA GLU A 98 -3.49 9.79 -8.95
C GLU A 98 -2.08 9.96 -8.36
N MET A 99 -1.40 11.06 -8.70
CA MET A 99 -0.07 11.35 -8.15
C MET A 99 -0.10 11.47 -6.62
N ILE A 100 -1.09 12.16 -6.05
CA ILE A 100 -1.22 12.35 -4.61
C ILE A 100 -1.39 10.99 -3.91
N TRP A 101 -2.31 10.15 -4.38
CA TRP A 101 -2.59 8.84 -3.77
C TRP A 101 -1.38 7.91 -3.87
N SER A 102 -0.73 7.85 -5.04
CA SER A 102 0.51 7.10 -5.26
C SER A 102 1.63 7.50 -4.28
N TYR A 103 1.85 8.80 -4.06
CA TYR A 103 2.87 9.25 -3.09
C TYR A 103 2.50 8.90 -1.65
N LEU A 104 1.22 8.96 -1.28
CA LEU A 104 0.74 8.61 0.05
C LEU A 104 0.82 7.10 0.31
N LEU A 105 0.60 6.26 -0.70
CA LEU A 105 0.84 4.81 -0.64
C LEU A 105 2.32 4.52 -0.34
N LEU A 106 3.23 5.11 -1.13
CA LEU A 106 4.67 4.95 -0.93
C LEU A 106 5.13 5.48 0.43
N PHE A 107 4.59 6.62 0.87
CA PHE A 107 4.89 7.17 2.19
C PHE A 107 4.46 6.21 3.30
N THR A 108 3.24 5.68 3.21
CA THR A 108 2.69 4.73 4.20
C THR A 108 3.55 3.47 4.32
N VAL A 109 3.88 2.84 3.19
CA VAL A 109 4.72 1.63 3.17
C VAL A 109 6.15 1.93 3.63
N GLY A 110 6.71 3.08 3.25
CA GLY A 110 8.02 3.53 3.71
C GLY A 110 8.07 3.75 5.22
N TYR A 111 7.04 4.39 5.78
CA TYR A 111 6.88 4.57 7.23
C TYR A 111 6.74 3.23 7.94
N ALA A 112 5.92 2.31 7.42
CA ALA A 112 5.73 0.98 7.97
C ALA A 112 7.04 0.18 8.02
N SER A 113 7.79 0.21 6.91
CA SER A 113 9.10 -0.44 6.77
C SER A 113 10.15 0.16 7.70
N TRP A 114 10.14 1.49 7.87
CA TRP A 114 11.07 2.18 8.78
C TRP A 114 10.81 1.88 10.25
N THR A 115 9.54 1.68 10.62
CA THR A 115 9.12 1.42 12.01
C THR A 115 9.07 -0.06 12.36
N ALA A 116 9.19 -0.97 11.39
CA ALA A 116 9.10 -2.42 11.59
C ALA A 116 10.10 -3.00 12.62
N PRO A 117 11.39 -2.59 12.68
CA PRO A 117 12.33 -3.10 13.69
C PRO A 117 11.91 -2.76 15.13
N ARG A 118 11.48 -1.51 15.35
CA ARG A 118 11.05 -1.03 16.69
C ARG A 118 9.80 -1.77 17.20
N TYR A 119 8.91 -2.15 16.29
CA TYR A 119 7.73 -2.94 16.65
C TYR A 119 8.10 -4.37 17.03
N ALA A 120 9.03 -4.99 16.32
CA ALA A 120 9.52 -6.34 16.64
C ALA A 120 10.12 -6.40 18.06
N GLU A 121 10.89 -5.39 18.46
CA GLU A 121 11.45 -5.27 19.82
C GLU A 121 10.33 -5.18 20.88
N SER A 122 9.32 -4.33 20.67
CA SER A 122 8.20 -4.16 21.61
C SER A 122 7.34 -5.42 21.82
N THR A 123 7.25 -6.29 20.80
CA THR A 123 6.50 -7.56 20.92
C THR A 123 7.25 -8.64 21.70
N VAL A 124 8.58 -8.54 21.82
CA VAL A 124 9.42 -9.54 22.51
C VAL A 124 9.55 -9.25 24.01
N GLU A 125 9.35 -7.99 24.44
CA GLU A 125 9.66 -7.53 25.80
C GLU A 125 8.75 -8.01 26.98
N PRO A 126 7.50 -8.50 26.81
CA PRO A 126 6.72 -8.94 27.97
C PRO A 126 7.06 -10.34 28.51
N THR A 127 7.64 -11.22 27.69
CA THR A 127 7.85 -12.65 28.05
C THR A 127 9.25 -12.94 28.60
N ALA A 128 10.19 -12.00 28.45
CA ALA A 128 11.57 -12.17 28.88
C ALA A 128 11.83 -11.78 30.35
N LEU A 129 10.84 -11.23 31.06
CA LEU A 129 10.97 -10.99 32.49
C LEU A 129 10.84 -12.32 33.24
N PRO A 130 11.87 -12.76 33.99
CA PRO A 130 11.75 -13.95 34.82
C PRO A 130 10.59 -13.76 35.82
N PRO A 131 9.83 -14.84 36.13
CA PRO A 131 8.74 -14.77 37.11
C PRO A 131 9.30 -14.35 38.49
N GLY A 132 9.26 -13.06 38.81
CA GLY A 132 9.84 -12.54 40.06
C GLY A 132 10.31 -11.08 40.05
N ALA A 133 10.40 -10.42 38.88
CA ALA A 133 10.93 -9.06 38.80
C ALA A 133 10.00 -7.95 39.34
N ILE A 134 8.77 -8.27 39.77
CA ILE A 134 7.75 -7.29 40.21
C ILE A 134 7.48 -7.31 41.73
N ARG A 135 8.45 -7.75 42.54
CA ARG A 135 8.42 -7.51 44.00
C ARG A 135 9.62 -6.69 44.44
N ARG A 136 9.42 -5.38 44.56
CA ARG A 136 10.09 -4.53 45.55
C ARG A 136 9.09 -3.52 46.09
#